data_AF-A0A957CVE8-F1
#
_entry.id   AF-A0A957CVE8-F1
#
_cell.length_a   1.000
_cell.length_b   1.000
_cell.length_c   1.000
_cell.angle_alpha   90.00
_cell.angle_beta   90.00
_cell.angle_gamma   90.00
#
_symmetry.space_group_name_H-M   'P 1'
#
loop_
_entity.id
_entity.type
_entity.pdbx_description
1 polymer ?
#
loop_
_entity_poly.entity_id
_entity_poly.type
_entity_poly.pdbx_seq_one_letter_code
_entity_poly.pdbx_strand_id
1 'polypeptide(L)'
;MAKLLQAVNAYGPKADLNQTAQLKQVVKWMSSRTGLNTSEVMMVLQELHEAITFFNGQGTPVKLPGVGTFTPFANRDGAFKISFRADMELKKTINGPDGYQGRMKNKANAGLSNEELKVLWDTDHPGDPLEI
;
A
#
# COMPACT_ATOMS: atom_id res chain seq x y z
N MET A 1 -17.26 -25.99 -7.81
CA MET A 1 -15.84 -25.89 -8.19
C MET A 1 -15.38 -24.50 -7.86
N ALA A 2 -14.38 -24.41 -7.00
CA ALA A 2 -13.77 -23.14 -6.63
C ALA A 2 -12.84 -22.66 -7.74
N LYS A 3 -12.69 -21.34 -7.87
CA LYS A 3 -11.74 -20.72 -8.81
C LYS A 3 -10.39 -20.52 -8.14
N LEU A 4 -9.30 -20.60 -8.91
CA LEU A 4 -7.94 -20.28 -8.44
C LEU A 4 -7.85 -18.97 -7.63
N LEU A 5 -8.61 -17.93 -8.03
CA LEU A 5 -8.67 -16.65 -7.31
C LEU A 5 -9.16 -16.79 -5.86
N GLN A 6 -10.09 -17.71 -5.58
CA GLN A 6 -10.59 -17.97 -4.23
C GLN A 6 -9.50 -18.63 -3.36
N ALA A 7 -8.76 -19.58 -3.92
CA ALA A 7 -7.63 -20.22 -3.22
C ALA A 7 -6.47 -19.26 -2.96
N VAL A 8 -6.09 -18.43 -3.95
CA VAL A 8 -5.07 -17.39 -3.76
C VAL A 8 -5.52 -16.38 -2.72
N ASN A 9 -6.80 -16.01 -2.68
CA ASN A 9 -7.31 -15.12 -1.66
C ASN A 9 -7.33 -15.78 -0.26
N ALA A 10 -7.64 -17.07 -0.13
CA ALA A 10 -7.66 -17.75 1.16
C ALA A 10 -6.25 -18.03 1.71
N TYR A 11 -5.37 -18.59 0.87
CA TYR A 11 -4.09 -19.16 1.27
C TYR A 11 -2.87 -18.34 0.86
N GLY A 12 -3.04 -17.32 -0.01
CA GLY A 12 -1.94 -16.46 -0.42
C GLY A 12 -1.36 -15.64 0.74
N PRO A 13 -0.07 -15.26 0.65
CA PRO A 13 0.57 -14.43 1.66
C PRO A 13 -0.11 -13.06 1.76
N LYS A 14 -0.43 -12.64 2.98
CA LYS A 14 -1.14 -11.38 3.25
C LYS A 14 -0.48 -10.62 4.38
N ALA A 15 -0.38 -9.30 4.21
CA ALA A 15 -0.01 -8.42 5.32
C ALA A 15 -1.13 -8.42 6.37
N ASP A 16 -0.79 -8.72 7.62
CA ASP A 16 -1.68 -8.52 8.76
C ASP A 16 -1.49 -7.09 9.27
N LEU A 17 -2.34 -6.20 8.77
CA LEU A 17 -2.19 -4.76 8.97
C LEU A 17 -2.48 -4.38 10.42
N ASN A 18 -1.58 -3.60 11.01
CA ASN A 18 -1.86 -2.87 12.24
C ASN A 18 -2.87 -1.75 11.98
N GLN A 19 -3.39 -1.15 13.04
CA GLN A 19 -4.24 0.03 12.93
C GLN A 19 -3.53 1.12 12.12
N THR A 20 -4.28 1.75 11.21
CA THR A 20 -3.79 2.88 10.42
C THR A 20 -3.31 3.99 11.35
N ALA A 21 -2.04 4.39 11.16
CA ALA A 21 -1.47 5.51 11.88
C ALA A 21 -2.27 6.80 11.56
N GLN A 22 -2.84 7.41 12.58
CA GLN A 22 -3.60 8.65 12.44
C GLN A 22 -2.66 9.85 12.38
N LEU A 23 -3.15 10.99 11.86
CA LEU A 23 -2.35 12.22 11.71
C LEU A 23 -1.60 12.60 13.00
N LYS A 24 -2.26 12.50 14.17
CA LYS A 24 -1.62 12.79 15.47
C LYS A 24 -0.39 11.90 15.74
N GLN A 25 -0.43 10.63 15.36
CA GLN A 25 0.70 9.71 15.54
C GLN A 25 1.84 10.07 14.59
N VAL A 26 1.53 10.37 13.34
CA VAL A 26 2.52 10.79 12.33
C VAL A 26 3.21 12.10 12.76
N VAL A 27 2.42 13.11 13.16
CA VAL A 27 2.91 14.40 13.64
C VAL A 27 3.83 14.23 14.85
N LYS A 28 3.41 13.44 15.84
CA LYS A 28 4.23 13.17 17.03
C LYS A 28 5.55 12.47 16.69
N TRP A 29 5.50 11.52 15.75
CA TRP A 29 6.70 10.82 15.30
C TRP A 29 7.67 11.77 14.59
N MET A 30 7.18 12.63 13.69
CA MET A 30 7.99 13.62 12.98
C MET A 30 8.58 14.68 13.91
N SER A 31 7.79 15.22 14.85
CA SER A 31 8.28 16.22 15.81
C SER A 31 9.38 15.66 16.71
N SER A 32 9.35 14.36 17.02
CA SER A 32 10.40 13.72 17.83
C SER A 32 11.74 13.54 17.10
N ARG A 33 11.77 13.72 15.78
CA ARG A 33 12.94 13.47 14.91
C ARG A 33 13.42 14.72 14.17
N THR A 34 12.78 15.86 14.42
CA THR A 34 13.08 17.14 13.79
C THR A 34 13.18 18.21 14.86
N GLY A 35 13.61 19.42 14.49
CA GLY A 35 13.52 20.58 15.39
C GLY A 35 12.12 21.19 15.48
N LEU A 36 11.13 20.64 14.75
CA LEU A 36 9.78 21.19 14.65
C LEU A 36 8.89 20.67 15.78
N ASN A 37 8.09 21.57 16.35
CA ASN A 37 7.02 21.18 17.26
C ASN A 37 5.82 20.60 16.49
N THR A 38 4.86 20.00 17.22
CA THR A 38 3.70 19.34 16.60
C THR A 38 2.83 20.27 15.76
N SER A 39 2.71 21.54 16.15
CA SER A 39 1.91 22.53 15.42
C SER A 39 2.57 22.92 14.11
N GLU A 40 3.90 23.10 14.11
CA GLU A 40 4.68 23.36 12.91
C GLU A 40 4.61 22.19 11.92
N VAL A 41 4.72 20.95 12.39
CA VAL A 41 4.58 19.77 11.52
C VAL A 41 3.18 19.70 10.92
N MET A 42 2.12 19.98 11.69
CA MET A 42 0.75 20.03 11.15
C MET A 42 0.61 21.10 10.06
N MET A 43 1.17 22.28 10.28
CA MET A 43 1.16 23.36 9.30
C MET A 43 1.89 22.94 8.01
N VAL A 44 3.08 22.34 8.11
CA VAL A 44 3.83 21.85 6.94
C VAL A 44 3.03 20.79 6.16
N LEU A 45 2.38 19.85 6.85
CA LEU A 45 1.55 18.84 6.18
C LEU A 45 0.32 19.45 5.50
N GLN A 46 -0.27 20.49 6.07
CA GLN A 46 -1.37 21.23 5.45
C GLN A 46 -0.90 21.97 4.18
N GLU A 47 0.20 22.72 4.26
CA GLU A 47 0.75 23.42 3.09
C GLU A 47 1.18 22.45 1.98
N LEU A 48 1.69 21.27 2.35
CA LEU A 48 1.99 20.22 1.38
C LEU A 48 0.73 19.71 0.67
N HIS A 49 -0.38 19.54 1.39
CA HIS A 49 -1.66 19.18 0.81
C HIS A 49 -2.15 20.24 -0.19
N GLU A 50 -2.10 21.52 0.20
CA GLU A 50 -2.48 22.64 -0.68
C GLU A 50 -1.60 22.71 -1.92
N ALA A 51 -0.28 22.53 -1.78
CA ALA A 51 0.64 22.53 -2.90
C ALA A 51 0.34 21.39 -3.90
N ILE A 52 0.10 20.18 -3.40
CA ILE A 52 -0.29 19.04 -4.25
C ILE A 52 -1.58 19.38 -5.02
N THR A 53 -2.59 19.89 -4.33
CA THR A 53 -3.89 20.25 -4.93
C THR A 53 -3.74 21.35 -5.98
N PHE A 54 -3.02 22.43 -5.66
CA PHE A 54 -2.81 23.58 -6.54
C PHE A 54 -2.13 23.19 -7.85
N PHE A 55 -0.98 22.51 -7.78
CA PHE A 55 -0.24 22.14 -8.98
C PHE A 55 -0.96 21.07 -9.80
N ASN A 56 -1.57 20.06 -9.16
CA ASN A 56 -2.35 19.06 -9.89
C ASN A 56 -3.58 19.68 -10.56
N GLY A 57 -4.22 20.68 -9.93
CA GLY A 57 -5.33 21.44 -10.50
C GLY A 57 -4.96 22.20 -11.78
N GLN A 58 -3.68 22.50 -11.97
CA GLN A 58 -3.14 23.11 -13.19
C GLN A 58 -2.61 22.09 -14.21
N GLY A 59 -2.78 20.79 -13.96
CA GLY A 59 -2.20 19.75 -14.80
C GLY A 59 -0.72 19.48 -14.55
N THR A 60 -0.13 20.04 -13.50
CA THR A 60 1.30 19.88 -13.16
C THR A 60 1.49 18.75 -12.15
N PRO A 61 2.18 17.65 -12.50
CA PRO A 61 2.50 16.59 -11.55
C PRO A 61 3.47 17.05 -10.46
N VAL A 62 3.26 16.60 -9.22
CA VAL A 62 4.11 16.93 -8.08
C VAL A 62 4.92 15.70 -7.67
N LYS A 63 6.24 15.79 -7.77
CA LYS A 63 7.17 14.76 -7.29
C LYS A 63 7.73 15.14 -5.93
N LEU A 64 7.53 14.27 -4.94
CA LEU A 64 8.15 14.36 -3.63
C LEU A 64 9.20 13.24 -3.50
N PRO A 65 10.51 13.57 -3.53
CA PRO A 65 11.57 12.59 -3.38
C PRO A 65 11.38 11.73 -2.12
N GLY A 66 11.57 10.41 -2.25
CA GLY A 66 11.39 9.45 -1.16
C GLY A 66 9.92 9.11 -0.82
N VAL A 67 8.94 9.79 -1.42
CA VAL A 67 7.50 9.51 -1.23
C VAL A 67 6.88 8.99 -2.52
N GLY A 68 6.92 9.79 -3.59
CA GLY A 68 6.35 9.43 -4.88
C GLY A 68 5.93 10.62 -5.71
N THR A 69 5.17 10.33 -6.77
CA THR A 69 4.62 11.34 -7.68
C THR A 69 3.10 11.33 -7.64
N PHE A 70 2.51 12.51 -7.47
CA PHE A 70 1.08 12.79 -7.60
C PHE A 70 0.84 13.37 -8.99
N THR A 71 0.06 12.67 -9.82
CA THR A 71 -0.19 13.03 -11.21
C THR A 71 -1.69 13.20 -11.47
N PRO A 72 -2.14 14.32 -12.03
CA PRO A 72 -3.54 14.49 -12.38
C PRO A 72 -3.88 13.60 -13.58
N PHE A 73 -5.05 12.97 -13.54
CA PHE A 73 -5.53 12.05 -14.56
C PHE A 73 -7.02 12.30 -14.82
N ALA A 74 -7.40 12.48 -16.08
CA ALA A 74 -8.79 12.53 -16.50
C ALA A 74 -9.26 11.13 -16.93
N ASN A 75 -10.42 10.68 -16.42
CA ASN A 75 -11.07 9.48 -16.91
C ASN A 75 -11.87 9.75 -18.20
N ARG A 76 -12.48 8.70 -18.79
CA ARG A 76 -13.28 8.81 -20.01
C ARG A 76 -14.51 9.70 -19.86
N ASP A 77 -15.00 9.88 -18.64
CA ASP A 77 -16.18 10.70 -18.31
C ASP A 77 -15.81 12.17 -18.05
N GLY A 78 -14.54 12.54 -18.19
CA GLY A 78 -14.04 13.90 -17.94
C GLY A 78 -13.81 14.24 -16.46
N ALA A 79 -14.00 13.29 -15.54
CA ALA A 79 -13.69 13.47 -14.12
C ALA A 79 -12.18 13.35 -13.87
N PHE A 80 -11.64 14.26 -13.07
CA PHE A 80 -10.24 14.26 -12.68
C PHE A 80 -10.03 13.49 -11.37
N LYS A 81 -8.94 12.72 -11.32
CA LYS A 81 -8.41 12.09 -10.10
C LYS A 81 -6.91 12.29 -10.02
N ILE A 82 -6.35 12.15 -8.82
CA ILE A 82 -4.90 12.13 -8.62
C ILE A 82 -4.44 10.67 -8.58
N SER A 83 -3.54 10.31 -9.49
CA SER A 83 -2.82 9.04 -9.47
C SER A 83 -1.57 9.19 -8.61
N PHE A 84 -1.38 8.29 -7.63
CA PHE A 84 -0.17 8.24 -6.81
C PHE A 84 0.71 7.08 -7.25
N ARG A 85 1.97 7.38 -7.58
CA ARG A 85 3.01 6.37 -7.81
C ARG A 85 4.07 6.49 -6.73
N ALA A 86 4.12 5.51 -5.84
CA ALA A 86 5.16 5.41 -4.82
C ALA A 86 6.56 5.39 -5.45
N ASP A 87 7.49 6.09 -4.81
CA ASP A 87 8.88 6.18 -5.25
C ASP A 87 9.56 4.81 -5.26
N MET A 88 10.54 4.61 -6.15
CA MET A 88 11.27 3.35 -6.28
C MET A 88 12.06 3.02 -5.01
N GLU A 89 12.66 4.03 -4.38
CA GLU A 89 13.45 3.83 -3.16
C GLU A 89 12.56 3.34 -2.01
N LEU A 90 11.38 3.94 -1.83
CA LEU A 90 10.41 3.51 -0.83
C LEU A 90 10.01 2.04 -1.02
N LYS A 91 9.77 1.61 -2.27
CA LYS A 91 9.48 0.21 -2.59
C LYS A 91 10.66 -0.71 -2.30
N LYS A 92 11.88 -0.30 -2.64
CA LYS A 92 13.09 -1.09 -2.37
C LYS A 92 13.31 -1.26 -0.88
N THR A 93 13.15 -0.20 -0.09
CA THR A 93 13.33 -0.23 1.37
C THR A 93 12.36 -1.21 2.03
N ILE A 94 11.07 -1.21 1.65
CA ILE A 94 10.09 -2.13 2.23
C ILE A 94 10.31 -3.59 1.80
N ASN A 95 10.74 -3.82 0.56
CA ASN A 95 10.99 -5.18 0.04
C ASN A 95 12.41 -5.69 0.34
N GLY A 96 13.28 -4.88 0.94
CA GLY A 96 14.63 -5.27 1.32
C GLY A 96 14.67 -6.24 2.49
N PRO A 97 15.84 -6.83 2.78
CA PRO A 97 16.06 -7.58 4.01
C PRO A 97 15.66 -6.73 5.22
N ASP A 98 14.81 -7.29 6.09
CA ASP A 98 14.27 -6.62 7.29
C ASP A 98 13.45 -5.33 7.05
N GLY A 99 13.09 -5.05 5.80
CA GLY A 99 12.33 -3.86 5.41
C GLY A 99 10.90 -3.85 5.93
N TYR A 100 10.18 -4.98 5.77
CA TYR A 100 8.84 -5.15 6.33
C TYR A 100 8.90 -5.81 7.70
N GLN A 101 8.57 -5.04 8.74
CA GLN A 101 8.55 -5.50 10.14
C GLN A 101 7.16 -5.86 10.65
N GLY A 102 6.13 -5.79 9.80
CA GLY A 102 4.77 -6.17 10.15
C GLY A 102 4.58 -7.69 10.20
N ARG A 103 3.41 -8.11 10.69
CA ARG A 103 3.03 -9.53 10.66
C ARG A 103 2.50 -9.91 9.29
N MET A 104 2.79 -11.13 8.86
CA MET A 104 2.23 -11.71 7.64
C MET A 104 1.44 -12.97 7.96
N LYS A 105 0.22 -13.05 7.44
CA LYS A 105 -0.56 -14.29 7.37
C LYS A 105 -0.10 -15.11 6.18
N ASN A 106 -0.11 -16.44 6.33
CA ASN A 106 0.29 -17.38 5.30
C ASN A 106 1.67 -17.10 4.70
N LYS A 107 2.61 -16.57 5.51
CA LYS A 107 3.97 -16.28 5.04
C LYS A 107 4.67 -17.53 4.50
N ALA A 108 4.38 -18.70 5.10
CA ALA A 108 4.89 -20.00 4.65
C ALA A 108 4.41 -20.38 3.25
N ASN A 109 3.29 -19.81 2.79
CA ASN A 109 2.72 -20.10 1.47
C ASN A 109 3.25 -19.15 0.38
N ALA A 110 4.22 -18.29 0.72
CA ALA A 110 4.82 -17.40 -0.25
C ALA A 110 5.62 -18.22 -1.28
N GLY A 111 5.24 -18.11 -2.56
CA GLY A 111 5.91 -18.80 -3.65
C GLY A 111 5.33 -20.17 -4.01
N LEU A 112 4.24 -20.61 -3.37
CA LEU A 112 3.56 -21.86 -3.76
C LEU A 112 3.03 -21.80 -5.19
N SER A 113 3.11 -22.93 -5.90
CA SER A 113 2.52 -23.11 -7.23
C SER A 113 1.00 -23.26 -7.17
N ASN A 114 0.34 -23.20 -8.33
CA ASN A 114 -1.11 -23.38 -8.40
C ASN A 114 -1.53 -24.80 -7.98
N GLU A 115 -0.71 -25.80 -8.27
CA GLU A 115 -0.93 -27.20 -7.87
C GLU A 115 -0.80 -27.38 -6.36
N GLU A 116 0.20 -26.74 -5.74
CA GLU A 116 0.38 -26.77 -4.28
C GLU A 116 -0.78 -26.06 -3.56
N LEU A 117 -1.27 -24.96 -4.12
CA LEU A 117 -2.47 -24.27 -3.63
C LEU A 117 -3.74 -25.12 -3.78
N LYS A 118 -3.85 -25.91 -4.86
CA LYS A 118 -4.96 -26.87 -5.03
C LYS A 118 -4.94 -27.95 -3.97
N VAL A 119 -3.78 -28.52 -3.67
CA VAL A 119 -3.68 -29.55 -2.62
C VAL A 119 -4.14 -29.00 -1.27
N LEU A 120 -3.74 -27.77 -0.92
CA LEU A 120 -4.20 -27.09 0.30
C LEU A 120 -5.72 -26.86 0.28
N TRP A 121 -6.25 -26.34 -0.83
CA TRP A 121 -7.69 -26.08 -0.96
C TRP A 121 -8.53 -27.36 -0.91
N ASP A 122 -8.17 -28.38 -1.68
CA ASP A 122 -8.93 -29.64 -1.78
C ASP A 122 -8.90 -30.45 -0.49
N THR A 123 -7.81 -30.34 0.28
CA THR A 123 -7.71 -30.95 1.63
C THR A 123 -8.69 -30.31 2.60
N ASP A 124 -8.78 -28.98 2.60
CA ASP A 124 -9.65 -28.23 3.50
C ASP A 124 -11.12 -28.20 3.02
N HIS A 125 -11.36 -28.34 1.70
CA HIS A 125 -12.68 -28.25 1.07
C HIS A 125 -12.94 -29.43 0.10
N PRO A 126 -13.04 -30.67 0.59
CA PRO A 126 -13.21 -31.86 -0.26
C PRO A 126 -14.51 -31.87 -1.07
N GLY A 127 -15.52 -31.10 -0.66
CA GLY A 127 -16.81 -30.96 -1.37
C GLY A 127 -16.84 -29.86 -2.44
N ASP A 128 -15.79 -29.04 -2.55
CA ASP A 128 -15.69 -27.97 -3.55
C ASP A 128 -14.26 -27.88 -4.10
N PRO A 129 -13.82 -28.86 -4.90
CA PRO A 129 -12.44 -28.92 -5.36
C PRO A 129 -12.09 -27.72 -6.25
N LEU A 130 -10.82 -27.33 -6.20
CA LEU A 130 -10.27 -26.22 -6.97
C LEU A 130 -10.08 -26.62 -8.43
N GLU A 131 -10.61 -25.84 -9.35
CA GLU A 131 -10.30 -25.95 -10.78
C GLU A 131 -9.07 -25.07 -11.10
N ILE A 132 -8.00 -25.66 -11.64
CA ILE A 132 -6.78 -24.96 -12.09
C ILE A 132 -6.80 -24.86 -13.61
#